data_AF-A0A2V8P6B7-F1
#
_entry.id   AF-A0A2V8P6B7-F1
#
_cell.length_a   1.000
_cell.length_b   1.000
_cell.length_c   1.000
_cell.angle_alpha   90.00
_cell.angle_beta   90.00
_cell.angle_gamma   90.00
#
_symmetry.space_group_name_H-M   'P 1'
#
loop_
_entity.id
_entity.type
_entity.pdbx_description
1 polymer ?
#
loop_
_entity_poly.entity_id
_entity_poly.type
_entity_poly.pdbx_seq_one_letter_code
_entity_poly.pdbx_strand_id
1 'polypeptide(L)'
;TGFVLGNNVLIIAGTLDGFSGFILSILMCRAMNRSITNVLFGAFGSAATAAVGEGQQGVMREVSLDDIAVQLAYANKVIFVPGYGLATAQAQHAVRELASVL
;
A
#
# COMPACT_ATOMS: atom_id res chain seq x y z
N THR A 1 19.43 -24.73 -2.41
CA THR A 1 20.21 -25.45 -1.38
C THR A 1 19.72 -26.88 -1.17
N GLY A 2 18.40 -27.12 -1.10
CA GLY A 2 17.86 -28.48 -0.93
C GLY A 2 18.35 -29.51 -1.95
N PHE A 3 18.36 -29.18 -3.24
CA PHE A 3 18.90 -30.06 -4.30
C PHE A 3 20.40 -30.36 -4.17
N VAL A 4 21.20 -29.38 -3.71
CA VAL A 4 22.65 -29.55 -3.52
C VAL A 4 22.94 -30.49 -2.34
N LEU A 5 22.07 -30.49 -1.32
CA LEU A 5 22.20 -31.32 -0.12
C LEU A 5 21.42 -32.64 -0.19
N GLY A 6 20.70 -32.91 -1.29
CA GLY A 6 19.81 -34.08 -1.39
C GLY A 6 18.70 -34.10 -0.33
N ASN A 7 18.31 -32.94 0.22
CA ASN A 7 17.38 -32.85 1.35
C ASN A 7 15.98 -32.47 0.87
N ASN A 8 15.06 -33.43 0.92
CA ASN A 8 13.67 -33.27 0.49
C ASN A 8 12.90 -32.19 1.28
N VAL A 9 13.18 -32.01 2.57
CA VAL A 9 12.52 -30.99 3.39
C VAL A 9 12.87 -29.59 2.89
N LEU A 10 14.16 -29.34 2.61
CA LEU A 10 14.63 -28.06 2.08
C LEU A 10 14.14 -27.80 0.65
N ILE A 11 13.96 -28.86 -0.16
CA ILE A 11 13.37 -28.73 -1.50
C ILE A 11 11.92 -28.28 -1.37
N ILE A 12 11.11 -28.98 -0.58
CA ILE A 12 9.68 -28.67 -0.41
C ILE A 12 9.50 -27.27 0.18
N ALA A 13 10.18 -26.97 1.28
CA ALA A 13 10.09 -25.67 1.95
C ALA A 13 10.51 -24.51 1.02
N GLY A 14 11.63 -24.67 0.29
CA GLY A 14 12.11 -23.64 -0.64
C GLY A 14 11.15 -23.40 -1.81
N THR A 15 10.55 -24.46 -2.37
CA THR A 15 9.56 -24.30 -3.46
C THR A 15 8.26 -23.67 -2.98
N LEU A 16 7.81 -23.99 -1.77
CA LEU A 16 6.59 -23.45 -1.18
C LEU A 16 6.74 -21.95 -0.89
N ASP A 17 7.82 -21.55 -0.23
CA ASP A 17 8.10 -20.15 0.08
C ASP A 17 8.30 -19.32 -1.20
N GLY A 18 9.07 -19.84 -2.17
CA GLY A 18 9.31 -19.18 -3.45
C GLY A 18 8.03 -18.96 -4.27
N PHE A 19 7.14 -19.96 -4.34
CA PHE A 19 5.87 -19.82 -5.06
C PHE A 19 4.89 -18.87 -4.35
N SER A 20 4.86 -18.89 -3.01
CA SER A 20 4.07 -17.96 -2.21
C SER A 20 4.49 -16.50 -2.45
N GLY A 21 5.80 -16.22 -2.39
CA GLY A 21 6.33 -14.89 -2.68
C GLY A 21 6.05 -14.44 -4.12
N PHE A 22 6.12 -15.36 -5.08
CA PHE A 22 5.80 -15.07 -6.47
C PHE A 22 4.33 -14.68 -6.68
N ILE A 23 3.38 -15.44 -6.11
CA ILE A 23 1.94 -15.11 -6.18
C ILE A 23 1.68 -13.75 -5.51
N LEU A 24 2.26 -13.51 -4.34
CA LEU A 24 2.10 -12.24 -3.62
C LEU A 24 2.57 -11.07 -4.48
N SER A 25 3.71 -11.21 -5.14
CA SER A 25 4.28 -10.18 -6.03
C SER A 25 3.35 -9.86 -7.22
N ILE A 26 2.74 -10.88 -7.84
CA ILE A 26 1.75 -10.69 -8.90
C ILE A 26 0.52 -9.95 -8.38
N LEU A 27 0.02 -10.32 -7.20
CA LEU A 27 -1.15 -9.68 -6.60
C LEU A 27 -0.90 -8.20 -6.31
N MET A 28 0.28 -7.85 -5.79
CA MET A 28 0.68 -6.47 -5.53
C MET A 28 0.77 -5.65 -6.83
N CYS A 29 1.39 -6.20 -7.89
CA CYS A 29 1.46 -5.54 -9.20
C CYS A 29 0.06 -5.27 -9.75
N ARG A 30 -0.85 -6.26 -9.65
CA ARG A 30 -2.23 -6.14 -10.10
C ARG A 30 -3.02 -5.10 -9.29
N ALA A 31 -2.80 -5.02 -7.98
CA ALA A 31 -3.42 -4.00 -7.12
C ALA A 31 -2.98 -2.58 -7.50
N MET A 32 -1.77 -2.42 -8.03
CA MET A 32 -1.25 -1.13 -8.56
C MET A 32 -1.64 -0.87 -10.02
N ASN A 33 -2.42 -1.75 -10.65
CA ASN A 33 -2.71 -1.71 -12.09
C ASN A 33 -1.44 -1.62 -12.97
N ARG A 34 -0.37 -2.33 -12.58
CA ARG A 34 0.90 -2.42 -13.33
C ARG A 34 1.23 -3.88 -13.63
N SER A 35 1.80 -4.17 -14.81
CA SER A 35 2.27 -5.51 -15.14
C SER A 35 3.58 -5.85 -14.40
N ILE A 36 3.78 -7.12 -14.07
CA ILE A 36 5.00 -7.60 -13.41
C ILE A 36 6.26 -7.33 -14.26
N THR A 37 6.14 -7.40 -15.58
CA THR A 37 7.22 -7.06 -16.52
C THR A 37 7.59 -5.59 -16.44
N ASN A 38 6.61 -4.68 -16.33
CA ASN A 38 6.88 -3.26 -16.20
C ASN A 38 7.46 -2.91 -14.82
N VAL A 39 7.09 -3.64 -13.76
CA VAL A 39 7.68 -3.41 -12.43
C VAL A 39 9.13 -3.92 -12.37
N LEU A 40 9.43 -5.06 -12.98
CA LEU A 40 10.79 -5.64 -12.99
C LEU A 40 11.73 -4.97 -14.01
N PHE A 41 11.22 -4.54 -15.15
CA PHE A 41 12.03 -4.04 -16.28
C PHE A 41 11.66 -2.63 -16.75
N GLY A 42 10.64 -1.98 -16.18
CA GLY A 42 10.19 -0.65 -16.64
C GLY A 42 11.18 0.49 -16.40
N ALA A 43 12.19 0.29 -15.55
CA ALA A 43 13.29 1.23 -15.37
C ALA A 43 14.45 1.03 -16.39
N PHE A 44 14.47 -0.08 -17.14
CA PHE A 44 15.48 -0.32 -18.18
C PHE A 44 15.05 0.37 -19.48
N GLY A 45 15.55 1.60 -19.70
CA GLY A 45 15.47 2.28 -20.99
C GLY A 45 14.24 3.15 -21.24
N SER A 46 13.33 3.28 -20.28
CA SER A 46 12.22 4.24 -20.37
C SER A 46 12.63 5.57 -19.73
N ALA A 47 12.84 6.60 -20.55
CA ALA A 47 12.72 7.97 -20.06
C ALA A 47 11.29 8.12 -19.53
N ALA A 48 11.13 8.59 -18.29
CA ALA A 48 9.83 8.79 -17.67
C ALA A 48 8.96 9.60 -18.64
N THR A 49 8.03 8.93 -19.32
CA THR A 49 6.95 9.62 -20.02
C THR A 49 6.12 10.20 -18.90
N ALA A 50 6.35 11.47 -18.61
CA ALA A 50 5.48 12.23 -17.74
C ALA A 50 4.07 12.00 -18.27
N ALA A 51 3.24 11.34 -17.47
CA ALA A 51 1.83 11.30 -17.75
C ALA A 51 1.40 12.76 -17.88
N VAL A 52 0.99 13.16 -19.07
CA VAL A 52 0.28 14.43 -19.29
C VAL A 52 -1.09 14.23 -18.69
N GLY A 53 -1.15 14.15 -17.36
CA GLY A 53 -2.39 14.27 -16.62
C GLY A 53 -2.88 15.68 -16.87
N GLU A 54 -4.17 15.83 -17.18
CA GLU A 54 -4.83 17.11 -17.15
C GLU A 54 -4.40 17.82 -15.86
N GLY A 55 -3.89 19.06 -15.97
CA GLY A 55 -3.33 19.79 -14.84
C GLY A 55 -4.31 19.79 -13.67
N GLN A 56 -3.79 19.81 -12.43
CA GLN A 56 -4.56 19.70 -11.18
C GLN A 56 -5.95 20.34 -11.29
N GLN A 57 -6.98 19.50 -11.35
CA GLN A 57 -8.37 19.95 -11.39
C GLN A 57 -8.91 20.04 -9.97
N GLY A 58 -9.41 21.21 -9.60
CA GLY A 58 -10.02 21.49 -8.28
C GLY A 58 -9.29 22.56 -7.47
N VAL A 59 -9.98 23.08 -6.44
CA VAL A 59 -9.43 24.04 -5.48
C VAL A 59 -9.17 23.31 -4.17
N MET A 60 -7.94 23.39 -3.66
CA MET A 60 -7.61 22.88 -2.32
C MET A 60 -8.43 23.63 -1.28
N ARG A 61 -9.11 22.89 -0.40
CA ARG A 61 -9.83 23.46 0.76
C ARG A 61 -9.10 23.06 2.03
N GLU A 62 -8.58 24.07 2.72
CA GLU A 62 -8.01 23.90 4.05
C GLU A 62 -9.13 23.91 5.09
N VAL A 63 -8.98 23.13 6.16
CA VAL A 63 -9.98 22.97 7.23
C VAL A 63 -9.25 23.03 8.56
N SER A 64 -9.83 23.70 9.55
CA SER A 64 -9.26 23.80 10.90
C SER A 64 -9.51 22.52 11.72
N LEU A 65 -8.78 22.35 12.82
CA LEU A 65 -8.95 21.19 13.71
C LEU A 65 -10.35 21.17 14.36
N ASP A 66 -10.85 22.34 14.78
CA ASP A 66 -12.16 22.47 15.42
C ASP A 66 -13.29 22.08 14.47
N ASP A 67 -13.20 22.49 13.20
CA ASP A 67 -14.20 22.13 12.18
C ASP A 67 -14.26 20.62 11.92
N ILE A 68 -13.11 19.94 11.91
CA ILE A 68 -13.06 18.47 11.75
C ILE A 68 -13.64 17.78 12.98
N ALA A 69 -13.35 18.25 14.19
CA ALA A 69 -13.92 17.68 15.40
C ALA A 69 -15.46 17.76 15.39
N VAL A 70 -16.03 18.90 15.00
CA VAL A 70 -17.48 19.07 14.85
C VAL A 70 -18.04 18.13 13.77
N GLN A 71 -17.38 18.04 12.61
CA GLN A 71 -17.83 17.13 11.55
C GLN A 71 -17.82 15.67 11.99
N LEU A 72 -16.80 15.23 12.73
CA LEU A 72 -16.71 13.88 13.26
C LEU A 72 -17.76 13.62 14.34
N ALA A 73 -18.06 14.58 15.21
CA ALA A 73 -19.04 14.44 16.28
C ALA A 73 -20.49 14.24 15.78
N TYR A 74 -20.82 14.81 14.62
CA TYR A 74 -22.15 14.66 14.00
C TYR A 74 -22.19 13.61 12.86
N ALA A 75 -21.08 12.96 12.54
CA ALA A 75 -21.03 11.96 11.49
C ALA A 75 -21.66 10.64 11.96
N ASN A 76 -22.58 10.08 11.16
CA ASN A 76 -23.18 8.77 11.46
C ASN A 76 -22.25 7.59 11.10
N LYS A 77 -21.32 7.79 10.17
CA LYS A 77 -20.41 6.75 9.69
C LYS A 77 -19.09 7.35 9.24
N VAL A 78 -18.01 6.95 9.90
CA VAL A 78 -16.65 7.38 9.61
C VAL A 78 -15.85 6.18 9.10
N ILE A 79 -15.09 6.37 8.03
CA ILE A 79 -14.16 5.37 7.49
C ILE A 79 -12.77 5.99 7.46
N PHE A 80 -11.85 5.47 8.27
CA PHE A 80 -10.44 5.86 8.23
C PHE A 80 -9.71 5.08 7.12
N VAL A 81 -9.01 5.79 6.23
CA VAL A 81 -8.17 5.20 5.18
C VAL A 81 -6.71 5.36 5.59
N PRO A 82 -6.10 4.36 6.25
CA PRO A 82 -4.71 4.46 6.71
C PRO A 82 -3.75 4.37 5.51
N GLY A 83 -2.64 5.09 5.61
CA GLY A 83 -1.54 5.04 4.65
C GLY A 83 -0.19 4.93 5.33
N TYR A 84 0.89 4.84 4.55
CA TYR A 84 2.25 4.73 5.06
C TYR A 84 2.63 5.86 6.04
N GLY A 85 2.16 7.09 5.78
CA GLY A 85 2.42 8.26 6.63
C GLY A 85 1.93 8.10 8.08
N LEU A 86 0.82 7.40 8.30
CA LEU A 86 0.31 7.10 9.64
C LEU A 86 1.29 6.18 10.39
N ALA A 87 1.77 5.13 9.72
CA ALA A 87 2.71 4.18 10.29
C ALA A 87 4.07 4.82 10.59
N THR A 88 4.59 5.67 9.70
CA THR A 88 5.87 6.37 9.96
C THR A 88 5.77 7.37 11.10
N ALA A 89 4.62 8.02 11.28
CA ALA A 89 4.36 8.93 12.39
C ALA A 89 4.02 8.21 13.71
N GLN A 90 3.91 6.89 13.71
CA GLN A 90 3.49 6.08 14.86
C GLN A 90 2.11 6.49 15.42
N ALA A 91 1.23 6.98 14.55
CA ALA A 91 -0.07 7.54 14.94
C ALA A 91 -1.18 6.49 15.15
N GLN A 92 -0.89 5.20 14.99
CA GLN A 92 -1.87 4.12 15.10
C GLN A 92 -2.60 4.08 16.45
N HIS A 93 -1.91 4.45 17.53
CA HIS A 93 -2.50 4.48 18.88
C HIS A 93 -3.49 5.65 19.03
N ALA A 94 -3.10 6.85 18.60
CA ALA A 94 -3.97 8.02 18.63
C ALA A 94 -5.23 7.83 17.76
N VAL A 95 -5.08 7.26 16.56
CA VAL A 95 -6.23 6.95 15.69
C VAL A 95 -7.13 5.89 16.31
N ARG A 96 -6.56 4.90 17.01
CA ARG A 96 -7.33 3.89 17.73
C ARG A 96 -8.13 4.49 18.88
N GLU A 97 -7.53 5.39 19.65
CA GLU A 97 -8.21 6.10 20.72
C GLU A 97 -9.34 6.96 20.17
N LEU A 98 -9.10 7.73 19.10
CA LEU A 98 -10.14 8.52 18.44
C LEU A 98 -11.30 7.64 17.95
N ALA A 99 -11.00 6.52 17.27
CA ALA A 99 -12.02 5.60 16.78
C ALA A 99 -12.79 4.87 17.89
N SER A 100 -12.34 4.92 19.15
CA SER A 100 -13.08 4.37 20.30
C SER A 100 -14.04 5.37 20.94
N VAL A 101 -13.84 6.66 20.68
CA VAL A 101 -14.66 7.76 21.20
C VAL A 101 -15.79 8.15 20.24
N LEU A 102 -15.58 7.92 18.94
CA LEU A 102 -16.58 8.09 17.87
C LEU A 102 -17.55 6.91 17.79
#